data_AF-B8JA44-F1
#
_entry.id   AF-B8JA44-F1
#
_cell.length_a   1.000
_cell.length_b   1.000
_cell.length_c   1.000
_cell.angle_alpha   90.00
_cell.angle_beta   90.00
_cell.angle_gamma   90.00
#
_symmetry.space_group_name_H-M   'P 1'
#
loop_
_entity.id
_entity.type
_entity.pdbx_description
1 polymer ?
#
loop_
_entity_poly.entity_id
_entity_poly.type
_entity_poly.pdbx_seq_one_letter_code
_entity_poly.pdbx_strand_id
1 'polypeptide(L)'
;MPPPRDPRYRPFRLALWALYFTVIAVALAVVLTSIVRNLRGPHRPAATGALPTRAALRVCVTELEALHAEQNHRAWRLADEVGEGDAIARWEIWAREWEQRVDDLADRCRLDARDPDPQGFGGREELAQAREAVLQVHRAYRAQVNRFAQEEADLARRAAQALRQAQEAVSRPPERG
;
A
#
# COMPACT_ATOMS: atom_id res chain seq x y z
N MET A 1 21.71 48.78 -21.02
CA MET A 1 20.95 49.12 -19.79
C MET A 1 19.52 48.67 -20.00
N PRO A 2 18.95 47.81 -19.14
CA PRO A 2 17.54 47.47 -19.25
C PRO A 2 16.69 48.73 -19.03
N PRO A 3 15.58 48.92 -19.78
CA PRO A 3 14.76 50.12 -19.70
C PRO A 3 14.17 50.32 -18.29
N PRO A 4 13.96 51.58 -17.86
CA PRO A 4 13.42 51.88 -16.53
C PRO A 4 12.04 51.23 -16.35
N ARG A 5 11.88 50.48 -15.25
CA ARG A 5 10.62 49.79 -14.92
C ARG A 5 9.52 50.83 -14.69
N ASP A 6 8.58 50.92 -15.63
CA ASP A 6 7.45 51.84 -15.55
C ASP A 6 6.59 51.55 -14.29
N PRO A 7 6.43 52.54 -13.37
CA PRO A 7 5.73 52.35 -12.10
C PRO A 7 4.24 52.05 -12.24
N ARG A 8 3.63 52.33 -13.41
CA ARG A 8 2.21 52.04 -13.69
C ARG A 8 1.86 50.55 -13.65
N TYR A 9 2.84 49.66 -13.88
CA TYR A 9 2.63 48.20 -13.87
C TYR A 9 2.89 47.53 -12.51
N ARG A 10 3.24 48.30 -11.46
CA ARG A 10 3.39 47.79 -10.09
C ARG A 10 2.16 47.03 -9.57
N PRO A 11 0.91 47.54 -9.69
CA PRO A 11 -0.27 46.81 -9.23
C PRO A 11 -0.49 45.50 -10.01
N PHE A 12 -0.22 45.51 -11.32
CA PHE A 12 -0.37 44.31 -12.16
C PHE A 12 0.64 43.23 -11.78
N ARG A 13 1.88 43.61 -11.45
CA ARG A 13 2.90 42.67 -10.99
C ARG A 13 2.58 42.09 -9.61
N LEU A 14 2.02 42.90 -8.71
CA LEU A 14 1.54 42.43 -7.41
C LEU A 14 0.39 41.43 -7.58
N ALA A 15 -0.57 41.72 -8.46
CA ALA A 15 -1.66 40.80 -8.78
C ALA A 15 -1.15 39.48 -9.36
N LEU A 16 -0.15 39.54 -10.27
CA LEU A 16 0.48 38.35 -10.84
C LEU A 16 1.21 37.52 -9.78
N TRP A 17 1.94 38.16 -8.86
CA TRP A 17 2.59 37.48 -7.74
C TRP A 17 1.58 36.86 -6.78
N ALA A 18 0.50 37.58 -6.46
CA ALA A 18 -0.57 37.06 -5.62
C ALA A 18 -1.21 35.82 -6.26
N LEU A 19 -1.49 35.86 -7.57
CA LEU A 19 -2.02 34.70 -8.30
C LEU A 19 -1.04 33.53 -8.30
N TYR A 20 0.25 33.78 -8.58
CA TYR A 20 1.29 32.76 -8.59
C TYR A 20 1.41 32.05 -7.24
N PHE A 21 1.50 32.80 -6.14
CA PHE A 21 1.58 32.22 -4.80
C PHE A 21 0.29 31.52 -4.39
N THR A 22 -0.88 32.02 -4.82
CA THR A 22 -2.17 31.35 -4.56
C THR A 22 -2.20 29.98 -5.23
N VAL A 23 -1.78 29.88 -6.50
CA VAL A 23 -1.72 28.59 -7.21
C VAL A 23 -0.76 27.62 -6.53
N ILE A 24 0.42 28.09 -6.12
CA ILE A 24 1.40 27.27 -5.38
C ILE A 24 0.83 26.81 -4.04
N ALA A 25 0.20 27.71 -3.29
CA ALA A 25 -0.40 27.39 -1.99
C ALA A 25 -1.52 26.36 -2.14
N VAL A 26 -2.36 26.48 -3.17
CA VAL A 26 -3.42 25.51 -3.48
C VAL A 26 -2.80 24.16 -3.84
N ALA A 27 -1.79 24.12 -4.72
CA ALA A 27 -1.12 22.88 -5.09
C ALA A 27 -0.48 22.18 -3.88
N LEU A 28 0.22 22.95 -3.03
CA LEU A 28 0.78 22.46 -1.77
C LEU A 28 -0.31 21.96 -0.81
N ALA A 29 -1.41 22.70 -0.67
CA ALA A 29 -2.53 22.30 0.18
C ALA A 29 -3.16 20.99 -0.29
N VAL A 30 -3.32 20.79 -1.60
CA VAL A 30 -3.83 19.54 -2.20
C VAL A 30 -2.88 18.37 -1.92
N VAL A 31 -1.58 18.55 -2.13
CA VAL A 31 -0.58 17.51 -1.87
C VAL A 31 -0.55 17.18 -0.36
N LEU A 32 -0.52 18.20 0.50
CA LEU A 32 -0.53 18.00 1.95
C LEU A 32 -1.82 17.33 2.42
N THR A 33 -2.99 17.73 1.92
CA THR A 33 -4.25 17.06 2.27
C THR A 33 -4.34 15.64 1.74
N SER A 34 -3.78 15.37 0.56
CA SER A 34 -3.66 14.02 0.00
C SER A 34 -2.75 13.14 0.88
N ILE A 35 -1.56 13.64 1.23
CA ILE A 35 -0.63 12.95 2.13
C ILE A 35 -1.26 12.74 3.50
N VAL A 36 -1.89 13.77 4.09
CA VAL A 36 -2.55 13.67 5.39
C VAL A 36 -3.72 12.70 5.35
N ARG A 37 -4.52 12.67 4.28
CA ARG A 37 -5.58 11.66 4.10
C ARG A 37 -5.01 10.25 3.93
N ASN A 38 -3.92 10.11 3.20
CA ASN A 38 -3.23 8.85 3.02
C ASN A 38 -2.59 8.35 4.32
N LEU A 39 -2.04 9.24 5.14
CA LEU A 39 -1.42 8.92 6.43
C LEU A 39 -2.44 8.73 7.56
N ARG A 40 -3.55 9.48 7.54
CA ARG A 40 -4.61 9.35 8.57
C ARG A 40 -5.58 8.21 8.26
N GLY A 41 -5.50 7.60 7.08
CA GLY A 41 -6.49 6.66 6.61
C GLY A 41 -7.89 7.28 6.53
N PRO A 42 -8.90 6.50 6.10
CA PRO A 42 -10.29 6.90 6.23
C PRO A 42 -10.58 7.28 7.69
N HIS A 43 -11.20 8.44 7.94
CA HIS A 43 -11.74 8.76 9.26
C HIS A 43 -12.84 7.75 9.58
N ARG A 44 -12.47 6.62 10.20
CA ARG A 44 -13.42 5.69 10.76
C ARG A 44 -13.91 6.28 12.08
N PRO A 45 -15.23 6.35 12.32
CA PRO A 45 -15.75 6.82 13.58
C PRO A 45 -15.15 5.97 14.70
N ALA A 46 -14.70 6.61 15.78
CA ALA A 46 -14.17 5.90 16.94
C ALA A 46 -15.19 4.84 17.36
N ALA A 47 -14.75 3.58 17.46
CA ALA A 47 -15.61 2.47 17.85
C ALA A 47 -16.23 2.77 19.23
N THR A 48 -17.45 3.30 19.25
CA THR A 48 -18.24 3.58 20.45
C THR A 48 -18.84 2.26 20.93
N GLY A 49 -18.02 1.44 21.56
CA GLY A 49 -18.39 0.13 22.08
C GLY A 49 -17.51 -0.31 23.24
N ALA A 50 -18.00 -1.26 24.04
CA ALA A 50 -17.24 -1.87 25.13
C ALA A 50 -15.91 -2.43 24.62
N LEU A 51 -14.87 -2.38 25.45
CA LEU A 51 -13.57 -2.97 25.10
C LEU A 51 -13.69 -4.49 24.90
N PRO A 52 -12.90 -5.07 23.97
CA PRO A 52 -12.99 -6.48 23.66
C PRO A 52 -12.63 -7.35 24.87
N THR A 53 -13.36 -8.46 25.05
CA THR A 53 -13.05 -9.44 26.09
C THR A 53 -11.77 -10.21 25.77
N ARG A 54 -11.18 -10.88 26.76
CA ARG A 54 -10.01 -11.76 26.56
C ARG A 54 -10.26 -12.86 25.50
N ALA A 55 -11.48 -13.37 25.41
CA ALA A 55 -11.85 -14.34 24.39
C ALA A 55 -11.84 -13.71 22.99
N ALA A 56 -12.36 -12.48 22.85
CA ALA A 56 -12.31 -11.73 21.59
C ALA A 56 -10.86 -11.42 21.17
N LEU A 57 -9.98 -11.06 22.11
CA LEU A 57 -8.57 -10.81 21.78
C LEU A 57 -7.84 -12.06 21.28
N ARG A 58 -8.17 -13.25 21.79
CA ARG A 58 -7.60 -14.50 21.24
C ARG A 58 -8.02 -14.73 19.78
N VAL A 59 -9.27 -14.45 19.47
CA VAL A 59 -9.77 -14.50 18.08
C VAL A 59 -8.99 -13.52 17.20
N CYS A 60 -8.77 -12.30 17.68
CA CYS A 60 -7.96 -11.30 16.98
C CYS A 60 -6.52 -11.75 16.70
N VAL A 61 -5.88 -12.45 17.65
CA VAL A 61 -4.54 -13.04 17.45
C VAL A 61 -4.60 -14.07 16.32
N THR A 62 -5.53 -15.02 16.38
CA THR A 62 -5.67 -16.07 15.37
C THR A 62 -5.98 -15.50 13.98
N GLU A 63 -6.81 -14.46 13.90
CA GLU A 63 -7.08 -13.77 12.63
C GLU A 63 -5.83 -13.05 12.08
N LEU A 64 -5.03 -12.42 12.94
CA LEU A 64 -3.78 -11.77 12.52
C LEU A 64 -2.75 -12.80 12.03
N GLU A 65 -2.63 -13.95 12.71
CA GLU A 65 -1.79 -15.06 12.29
C GLU A 65 -2.21 -15.59 10.91
N ALA A 66 -3.52 -15.75 10.68
CA ALA A 66 -4.05 -16.15 9.39
C ALA A 66 -3.75 -15.13 8.28
N LEU A 67 -3.89 -13.84 8.56
CA LEU A 67 -3.53 -12.77 7.61
C LEU A 67 -2.03 -12.76 7.30
N HIS A 68 -1.17 -13.00 8.29
CA HIS A 68 0.27 -13.11 8.07
C HIS A 68 0.64 -14.35 7.23
N ALA A 69 0.03 -15.50 7.50
CA ALA A 69 0.23 -16.71 6.71
C ALA A 69 -0.23 -16.52 5.24
N GLU A 70 -1.38 -15.87 5.04
CA GLU A 70 -1.89 -15.52 3.72
C GLU A 70 -0.91 -14.63 2.95
N GLN A 71 -0.36 -13.62 3.61
CA GLN A 71 0.64 -12.72 3.01
C GLN A 71 1.86 -13.50 2.50
N ASN A 72 2.42 -14.37 3.34
CA ASN A 72 3.57 -15.18 2.95
C ASN A 72 3.23 -16.09 1.77
N HIS A 73 2.09 -16.78 1.82
CA HIS A 73 1.63 -17.61 0.71
C HIS A 73 1.47 -16.80 -0.58
N ARG A 74 0.89 -15.60 -0.52
CA ARG A 74 0.70 -14.77 -1.71
C ARG A 74 2.02 -14.29 -2.29
N ALA A 75 2.99 -13.94 -1.44
CA ALA A 75 4.32 -13.54 -1.89
C ALA A 75 5.03 -14.66 -2.66
N TRP A 76 4.96 -15.89 -2.16
CA TRP A 76 5.49 -17.07 -2.88
C TRP A 76 4.77 -17.32 -4.21
N ARG A 77 3.43 -17.26 -4.21
CA ARG A 77 2.65 -17.47 -5.43
C ARG A 77 2.96 -16.41 -6.50
N LEU A 78 3.23 -15.17 -6.10
CA LEU A 78 3.62 -14.13 -7.06
C LEU A 78 4.93 -14.46 -7.78
N ALA A 79 5.90 -15.05 -7.08
CA ALA A 79 7.15 -15.47 -7.69
C ALA A 79 6.93 -16.49 -8.83
N ASP A 80 5.96 -17.39 -8.65
CA ASP A 80 5.57 -18.36 -9.69
C ASP A 80 4.80 -17.72 -10.85
N GLU A 81 3.95 -16.72 -10.56
CA GLU A 81 3.09 -16.04 -11.53
C GLU A 81 3.81 -14.94 -12.33
N VAL A 82 5.05 -14.55 -11.98
CA VAL A 82 5.67 -13.31 -12.46
C VAL A 82 5.88 -13.22 -13.98
N GLY A 83 5.81 -14.35 -14.68
CA GLY A 83 5.83 -14.43 -16.15
C GLY A 83 4.49 -14.13 -16.83
N GLU A 84 3.40 -13.98 -16.06
CA GLU A 84 2.09 -13.58 -16.54
C GLU A 84 1.98 -12.05 -16.64
N GLY A 85 1.28 -11.57 -17.67
CA GLY A 85 1.25 -10.13 -17.99
C GLY A 85 0.60 -9.24 -16.94
N ASP A 86 -0.30 -9.79 -16.12
CA ASP A 86 -1.13 -9.07 -15.15
C ASP A 86 -0.84 -9.45 -13.68
N ALA A 87 0.14 -10.32 -13.41
CA ALA A 87 0.47 -10.80 -12.06
C ALA A 87 0.76 -9.64 -11.08
N ILE A 88 1.54 -8.65 -11.51
CA ILE A 88 1.87 -7.46 -10.70
C ILE A 88 0.61 -6.62 -10.42
N ALA A 89 -0.28 -6.45 -11.40
CA ALA A 89 -1.51 -5.69 -11.21
C ALA A 89 -2.45 -6.38 -10.20
N ARG A 90 -2.58 -7.72 -10.29
CA ARG A 90 -3.35 -8.51 -9.32
C ARG A 90 -2.75 -8.46 -7.91
N TRP A 91 -1.42 -8.45 -7.80
CA TRP A 91 -0.73 -8.26 -6.53
C TRP A 91 -1.08 -6.91 -5.90
N GLU A 92 -1.03 -5.80 -6.66
CA GLU A 92 -1.32 -4.47 -6.13
C GLU A 92 -2.78 -4.28 -5.69
N ILE A 93 -3.72 -4.95 -6.35
CA ILE A 93 -5.12 -4.99 -5.91
C ILE A 93 -5.23 -5.75 -4.58
N TRP A 94 -4.73 -6.99 -4.55
CA TRP A 94 -4.76 -7.82 -3.35
C TRP A 94 -4.04 -7.16 -2.17
N ALA A 95 -2.90 -6.50 -2.39
CA ALA A 95 -2.11 -5.87 -1.33
C ALA A 95 -2.91 -4.79 -0.60
N ARG A 96 -3.65 -3.96 -1.35
CA ARG A 96 -4.54 -2.93 -0.78
C ARG A 96 -5.72 -3.55 -0.02
N GLU A 97 -6.32 -4.61 -0.56
CA GLU A 97 -7.43 -5.30 0.10
C GLU A 97 -6.97 -6.02 1.38
N TRP A 98 -5.75 -6.56 1.38
CA TRP A 98 -5.15 -7.17 2.56
C TRP A 98 -4.84 -6.12 3.64
N GLU A 99 -4.26 -4.97 3.29
CA GLU A 99 -4.03 -3.85 4.22
C GLU A 99 -5.34 -3.41 4.87
N GLN A 100 -6.40 -3.25 4.06
CA GLN A 100 -7.74 -2.93 4.55
C GLN A 100 -8.27 -3.96 5.56
N ARG A 101 -8.05 -5.26 5.34
CA ARG A 101 -8.47 -6.32 6.28
C ARG A 101 -7.70 -6.28 7.60
N VAL A 102 -6.40 -5.95 7.55
CA VAL A 102 -5.58 -5.76 8.77
C VAL A 102 -6.08 -4.56 9.57
N ASP A 103 -6.42 -3.45 8.89
CA ASP A 103 -7.00 -2.28 9.53
C ASP A 103 -8.38 -2.58 10.13
N ASP A 104 -9.25 -3.27 9.39
CA ASP A 104 -10.57 -3.63 9.90
C ASP A 104 -10.46 -4.58 11.13
N LEU A 105 -9.43 -5.43 11.18
CA LEU A 105 -9.09 -6.21 12.38
C LEU A 105 -8.66 -5.29 13.52
N ALA A 106 -7.76 -4.34 13.27
CA ALA A 106 -7.31 -3.40 14.28
C ALA A 106 -8.47 -2.61 14.92
N ASP A 107 -9.43 -2.18 14.11
CA ASP A 107 -10.62 -1.47 14.56
C ASP A 107 -11.52 -2.36 15.41
N ARG A 108 -11.86 -3.57 14.92
CA ARG A 108 -12.67 -4.55 15.67
C ARG A 108 -12.04 -4.91 17.01
N CYS A 109 -10.72 -5.05 17.03
CA CYS A 109 -9.95 -5.45 18.20
C CYS A 109 -9.53 -4.25 19.07
N ARG A 110 -9.92 -3.02 18.68
CA ARG A 110 -9.62 -1.75 19.36
C ARG A 110 -8.13 -1.60 19.71
N LEU A 111 -7.25 -1.96 18.79
CA LEU A 111 -5.79 -1.96 19.01
C LEU A 111 -5.21 -0.54 19.10
N ASP A 112 -5.83 0.44 18.46
CA ASP A 112 -5.39 1.85 18.48
C ASP A 112 -6.07 2.69 19.56
N ALA A 113 -6.93 2.08 20.38
CA ALA A 113 -7.61 2.77 21.47
C ALA A 113 -6.59 3.11 22.57
N ARG A 114 -6.43 4.42 22.84
CA ARG A 114 -5.57 4.94 23.91
C ARG A 114 -6.21 4.84 25.31
N ASP A 115 -7.44 4.33 25.38
CA ASP A 115 -8.15 4.16 26.65
C ASP A 115 -7.43 3.11 27.51
N PRO A 116 -7.10 3.44 28.78
CA PRO A 116 -6.60 2.46 29.73
C PRO A 116 -7.58 1.29 29.79
N ASP A 117 -7.09 0.06 29.75
CA ASP A 117 -7.98 -1.09 29.84
C ASP A 117 -8.66 -1.11 31.23
N PRO A 118 -9.97 -0.81 31.34
CA PRO A 118 -10.67 -0.83 32.61
C PRO A 118 -10.79 -2.25 33.17
N GLN A 119 -10.56 -3.28 32.34
CA GLN A 119 -10.62 -4.68 32.73
C GLN A 119 -9.23 -5.25 33.12
N GLY A 120 -8.14 -4.52 32.86
CA GLY A 120 -6.78 -4.92 33.23
C GLY A 120 -6.25 -6.17 32.51
N PHE A 121 -6.83 -6.57 31.38
CA PHE A 121 -6.35 -7.69 30.58
C PHE A 121 -5.26 -7.18 29.63
N GLY A 122 -3.99 -7.43 29.98
CA GLY A 122 -2.85 -7.18 29.09
C GLY A 122 -2.96 -7.93 27.74
N GLY A 123 -2.14 -7.58 26.75
CA GLY A 123 -2.11 -8.23 25.44
C GLY A 123 -2.54 -7.34 24.26
N ARG A 124 -3.26 -6.24 24.50
CA ARG A 124 -3.67 -5.33 23.41
C ARG A 124 -2.49 -4.60 22.78
N GLU A 125 -1.55 -4.17 23.61
CA GLU A 125 -0.35 -3.48 23.15
C GLU A 125 0.56 -4.43 22.38
N GLU A 126 0.76 -5.64 22.90
CA GLU A 126 1.53 -6.70 22.24
C GLU A 126 0.90 -7.08 20.90
N LEU A 127 -0.43 -7.16 20.82
CA LEU A 127 -1.13 -7.43 19.57
C LEU A 127 -1.04 -6.25 18.59
N ALA A 128 -1.07 -5.00 19.07
CA ALA A 128 -0.83 -3.82 18.24
C ALA A 128 0.61 -3.79 17.69
N GLN A 129 1.60 -4.19 18.50
CA GLN A 129 2.99 -4.36 18.08
C GLN A 129 3.14 -5.48 17.03
N ALA A 130 2.47 -6.62 17.23
CA ALA A 130 2.47 -7.72 16.28
C ALA A 130 1.86 -7.30 14.93
N ARG A 131 0.75 -6.56 14.95
CA ARG A 131 0.13 -5.98 13.74
C ARG A 131 1.13 -5.07 13.01
N GLU A 132 1.81 -4.19 13.73
CA GLU A 132 2.79 -3.28 13.14
C GLU A 132 3.96 -4.04 12.49
N ALA A 133 4.45 -5.11 13.13
CA ALA A 133 5.48 -5.97 12.55
C ALA A 133 4.99 -6.65 11.24
N VAL A 134 3.76 -7.14 11.23
CA VAL A 134 3.13 -7.75 10.03
C VAL A 134 2.98 -6.71 8.90
N LEU A 135 2.59 -5.48 9.22
CA LEU A 135 2.55 -4.37 8.25
C LEU A 135 3.94 -3.96 7.75
N GLN A 136 4.98 -4.00 8.60
CA GLN A 136 6.36 -3.76 8.16
C GLN A 136 6.81 -4.78 7.12
N VAL A 137 6.54 -6.06 7.34
CA VAL A 137 6.82 -7.13 6.36
C VAL A 137 6.05 -6.86 5.06
N HIS A 138 4.79 -6.43 5.16
CA HIS A 138 3.98 -6.09 3.97
C HIS A 138 4.63 -5.00 3.12
N ARG A 139 5.03 -3.90 3.78
CA ARG A 139 5.70 -2.78 3.10
C ARG A 139 7.01 -3.21 2.44
N ALA A 140 7.77 -4.12 3.07
CA ALA A 140 8.97 -4.68 2.49
C ALA A 140 8.68 -5.50 1.22
N TYR A 141 7.66 -6.38 1.25
CA TYR A 141 7.25 -7.13 0.05
C TYR A 141 6.79 -6.22 -1.08
N ARG A 142 5.93 -5.23 -0.80
CA ARG A 142 5.50 -4.27 -1.82
C ARG A 142 6.68 -3.51 -2.43
N ALA A 143 7.64 -3.07 -1.62
CA ALA A 143 8.82 -2.39 -2.12
C ALA A 143 9.66 -3.29 -3.04
N GLN A 144 9.81 -4.58 -2.70
CA GLN A 144 10.50 -5.55 -3.54
C GLN A 144 9.78 -5.76 -4.88
N VAL A 145 8.46 -5.98 -4.85
CA VAL A 145 7.66 -6.17 -6.07
C VAL A 145 7.71 -4.94 -6.96
N ASN A 146 7.62 -3.74 -6.38
CA ASN A 146 7.70 -2.49 -7.14
C ASN A 146 9.07 -2.30 -7.80
N ARG A 147 10.18 -2.62 -7.12
CA ARG A 147 11.51 -2.60 -7.74
C ARG A 147 11.60 -3.58 -8.90
N PHE A 148 11.18 -4.83 -8.67
CA PHE A 148 11.15 -5.84 -9.71
C PHE A 148 10.31 -5.40 -10.93
N ALA A 149 9.13 -4.81 -10.69
CA ALA A 149 8.25 -4.32 -11.74
C ALA A 149 8.90 -3.22 -12.60
N GLN A 150 9.74 -2.37 -12.00
CA GLN A 150 10.42 -1.27 -12.69
C GLN A 150 11.70 -1.71 -13.40
N GLU A 151 12.45 -2.65 -12.83
CA GLU A 151 13.80 -2.97 -13.27
C GLU A 151 13.88 -4.28 -14.08
N GLU A 152 13.03 -5.27 -13.78
CA GLU A 152 13.28 -6.66 -14.19
C GLU A 152 12.09 -7.38 -14.84
N ALA A 153 10.86 -6.83 -14.75
CA ALA A 153 9.66 -7.50 -15.27
C ALA A 153 9.73 -7.82 -16.77
N ASP A 154 10.38 -6.99 -17.58
CA ASP A 154 10.59 -7.25 -19.01
C ASP A 154 11.52 -8.43 -19.28
N LEU A 155 12.52 -8.65 -18.42
CA LEU A 155 13.42 -9.80 -18.53
C LEU A 155 12.66 -11.09 -18.20
N ALA A 156 11.89 -11.09 -17.12
CA ALA A 156 11.11 -12.24 -16.71
C ALA A 156 10.03 -12.63 -17.73
N ARG A 157 9.31 -11.64 -18.30
CA ARG A 157 8.34 -11.89 -19.38
C ARG A 157 9.00 -12.51 -20.61
N ARG A 158 10.16 -12.00 -21.03
CA ARG A 158 10.92 -12.56 -22.16
C ARG A 158 11.38 -14.00 -21.88
N ALA A 159 11.89 -14.27 -20.68
CA ALA A 159 12.29 -15.62 -20.28
C ALA A 159 11.11 -16.59 -20.30
N ALA A 160 9.96 -16.20 -19.75
CA ALA A 160 8.74 -17.01 -19.76
C ALA A 160 8.22 -17.28 -21.18
N GLN A 161 8.28 -16.28 -22.07
CA GLN A 161 7.93 -16.45 -23.49
C GLN A 161 8.89 -17.42 -24.19
N ALA A 162 10.20 -17.27 -23.99
CA ALA A 162 11.21 -18.15 -24.59
C ALA A 162 11.04 -19.61 -24.14
N LEU A 163 10.78 -19.84 -22.85
CA LEU A 163 10.53 -21.19 -22.31
C LEU A 163 9.27 -21.82 -22.91
N ARG A 164 8.18 -21.07 -23.05
CA ARG A 164 6.95 -21.55 -23.72
C ARG A 164 7.22 -21.94 -25.17
N GLN A 165 7.92 -21.10 -25.92
CA GLN A 165 8.28 -21.39 -27.32
C GLN A 165 9.16 -22.65 -27.44
N ALA A 166 10.11 -22.84 -26.52
CA ALA A 166 10.94 -24.03 -26.49
C ALA A 166 10.12 -25.31 -26.18
N GLN A 167 9.19 -25.25 -25.23
CA GLN A 167 8.28 -26.36 -24.93
C GLN A 167 7.41 -26.71 -26.15
N GLU A 168 6.83 -25.70 -26.81
CA GLU A 168 6.06 -25.90 -28.03
C GLU A 168 6.88 -26.57 -29.12
N ALA A 169 8.12 -26.12 -29.36
CA ALA A 169 9.01 -26.70 -30.36
C ALA A 169 9.35 -28.17 -30.07
N VAL A 170 9.63 -28.54 -28.82
CA VAL A 170 9.91 -29.93 -28.41
C VAL A 170 8.68 -30.81 -28.51
N SER A 171 7.50 -30.25 -28.28
CA SER A 171 6.22 -30.98 -28.33
C SER A 171 5.67 -31.21 -29.75
N ARG A 172 6.21 -30.53 -30.77
CA ARG A 172 5.78 -30.73 -32.17
C ARG A 172 6.26 -32.08 -32.70
N PRO A 173 5.37 -32.89 -33.33
CA PRO A 173 5.78 -34.11 -33.99
C PRO A 173 6.71 -33.79 -35.18
N PRO A 174 7.67 -34.67 -35.51
CA PRO A 174 8.59 -34.43 -36.63
C PRO A 174 7.80 -34.32 -37.94
N GLU A 175 8.05 -33.26 -38.71
CA GLU A 175 7.51 -33.12 -40.06
C GLU A 175 8.02 -34.28 -40.92
N ARG A 176 7.09 -35.17 -41.34
CA ARG A 176 7.40 -36.23 -42.31
C ARG A 176 7.57 -35.56 -43.68
N GLY A 177 8.83 -35.42 -44.10
CA GLY A 177 9.19 -35.17 -45.51
C GLY A 177 8.85 -36.36 -46.40
#